data_AF-A0A0K1IQD9-F1
#
_entry.id   AF-A0A0K1IQD9-F1
#
_cell.length_a   1.000
_cell.length_b   1.000
_cell.length_c   1.000
_cell.angle_alpha   90.00
_cell.angle_beta   90.00
_cell.angle_gamma   90.00
#
_symmetry.space_group_name_H-M   'P 1'
#
loop_
_entity.id
_entity.type
_entity.pdbx_description
1 polymer ?
#
loop_
_entity_poly.entity_id
_entity_poly.type
_entity_poly.pdbx_seq_one_letter_code
_entity_poly.pdbx_strand_id
1 'polypeptide(L)'
;MARTSLSLPDELNQEIENELSYGDSKSQWIRHAIRMRQQVDPILDEVYESYQREERIDLVVHAVRKEVDRRKRETGTSSNG
;
A
#
# COMPACT_ATOMS: atom_id res chain seq x y z
N MET A 1 -12.25 -19.68 9.21
CA MET A 1 -12.19 -18.53 8.26
C MET A 1 -12.85 -18.97 6.96
N ALA A 2 -13.59 -18.07 6.29
CA ALA A 2 -14.10 -18.33 4.95
C ALA A 2 -12.92 -18.54 3.98
N ARG A 3 -13.08 -19.45 3.02
CA ARG A 3 -12.05 -19.74 2.01
C ARG A 3 -12.44 -19.06 0.70
N THR A 4 -11.65 -18.08 0.30
CA THR A 4 -11.78 -17.39 -0.99
C THR A 4 -10.78 -17.99 -1.97
N SER A 5 -11.22 -18.31 -3.19
CA SER A 5 -10.34 -18.59 -4.32
C SER A 5 -10.19 -17.30 -5.14
N LEU A 6 -8.96 -16.91 -5.46
CA LEU A 6 -8.65 -15.72 -6.24
C LEU A 6 -7.74 -16.14 -7.39
N SER A 7 -8.08 -15.74 -8.60
CA SER A 7 -7.19 -15.81 -9.76
C SER A 7 -6.59 -14.43 -9.99
N LEU A 8 -5.28 -14.37 -10.17
CA LEU A 8 -4.53 -13.16 -10.49
C LEU A 8 -3.95 -13.31 -11.90
N PRO A 9 -3.85 -12.23 -12.67
CA PRO A 9 -3.01 -12.21 -13.86
C PRO A 9 -1.58 -12.63 -13.49
N ASP A 10 -0.92 -13.37 -14.38
CA ASP A 10 0.43 -13.91 -14.12
C ASP A 10 1.44 -12.80 -13.80
N GLU A 11 1.34 -11.67 -14.51
CA GLU A 11 2.17 -10.47 -14.31
C GLU A 11 2.06 -9.96 -12.87
N LEU A 12 0.83 -9.75 -12.38
CA LEU A 12 0.58 -9.29 -11.02
C LEU A 12 1.01 -10.34 -9.98
N ASN A 13 0.83 -11.63 -10.28
CA ASN A 13 1.31 -12.69 -9.39
C ASN A 13 2.83 -12.68 -9.26
N GLN A 14 3.55 -12.48 -10.37
CA GLN A 14 5.00 -12.39 -10.40
C GLN A 14 5.51 -11.14 -9.67
N GLU A 15 4.85 -9.99 -9.84
CA GLU A 15 5.16 -8.75 -9.10
C GLU A 15 5.10 -8.98 -7.60
N ILE A 16 4.01 -9.60 -7.11
CA ILE A 16 3.89 -9.92 -5.68
C ILE A 16 5.01 -10.85 -5.25
N GLU A 17 5.29 -11.93 -6.00
CA GLU A 17 6.36 -12.87 -5.65
C GLU A 17 7.74 -12.21 -5.56
N ASN A 18 8.02 -11.21 -6.40
CA ASN A 18 9.28 -10.46 -6.36
C ASN A 18 9.44 -9.58 -5.12
N GLU A 19 8.33 -9.17 -4.49
CA GLU A 19 8.35 -8.42 -3.22
C GLU A 19 8.50 -9.31 -1.98
N LEU A 20 8.24 -10.62 -2.10
CA LEU A 20 8.30 -11.55 -0.97
C LEU A 20 9.76 -11.96 -0.69
N SER A 21 10.17 -11.84 0.56
CA SER A 21 11.42 -12.42 1.06
C SER A 21 11.23 -13.86 1.56
N TYR A 22 12.33 -14.56 1.80
CA TYR A 22 12.29 -15.91 2.34
C TYR A 22 11.53 -15.96 3.68
N GLY A 23 10.45 -16.74 3.73
CA GLY A 23 9.57 -16.86 4.90
C GLY A 23 8.27 -16.04 4.80
N ASP A 24 8.18 -15.12 3.84
CA ASP A 24 6.94 -14.34 3.64
C ASP A 24 5.84 -15.18 3.00
N SER A 25 4.60 -14.93 3.42
CA SER A 25 3.42 -15.56 2.83
C SER A 25 2.72 -14.61 1.88
N LYS A 26 2.56 -15.02 0.61
CA LYS A 26 1.71 -14.33 -0.37
C LYS A 26 0.31 -14.03 0.16
N SER A 27 -0.28 -14.98 0.90
CA SER A 27 -1.60 -14.79 1.51
C SER A 27 -1.62 -13.71 2.59
N GLN A 28 -0.51 -13.55 3.33
CA GLN A 28 -0.38 -12.48 4.33
C GLN A 28 -0.17 -11.13 3.65
N TRP A 29 0.66 -11.08 2.61
CA TRP A 29 0.84 -9.89 1.77
C TRP A 29 -0.52 -9.40 1.20
N ILE A 30 -1.31 -10.28 0.59
CA ILE A 30 -2.63 -9.93 0.03
C ILE A 30 -3.58 -9.44 1.13
N ARG A 31 -3.62 -10.10 2.29
CA ARG A 31 -4.44 -9.65 3.43
C ARG A 31 -3.99 -8.28 3.94
N HIS A 32 -2.70 -8.01 3.94
CA HIS A 32 -2.16 -6.71 4.35
C HIS A 32 -2.59 -5.61 3.39
N ALA A 33 -2.44 -5.82 2.08
CA ALA A 33 -2.89 -4.88 1.05
C ALA A 33 -4.40 -4.57 1.15
N ILE A 34 -5.24 -5.59 1.37
CA ILE A 34 -6.68 -5.40 1.58
C ILE A 34 -6.96 -4.53 2.82
N ARG A 35 -6.26 -4.79 3.93
CA ARG A 35 -6.43 -4.01 5.17
C ARG A 35 -6.01 -2.55 4.99
N MET A 36 -4.89 -2.30 4.30
CA MET A 36 -4.47 -0.94 3.98
C MET A 36 -5.55 -0.21 3.19
N ARG A 37 -6.07 -0.84 2.14
CA ARG A 37 -7.15 -0.27 1.33
C ARG A 37 -8.40 0.04 2.18
N GLN A 38 -8.83 -0.88 3.03
CA GLN A 38 -10.00 -0.68 3.90
C GLN A 38 -9.85 0.47 4.89
N GLN A 39 -8.62 0.81 5.29
CA GLN A 39 -8.35 1.94 6.18
C GLN A 39 -8.25 3.28 5.44
N VAL A 40 -7.70 3.26 4.22
CA VAL A 40 -7.46 4.47 3.43
C VAL A 40 -8.69 4.88 2.64
N ASP A 41 -9.44 3.94 2.05
CA ASP A 41 -10.59 4.25 1.20
C ASP A 41 -11.63 5.15 1.88
N PRO A 42 -12.03 4.94 3.15
CA PRO A 42 -12.99 5.81 3.83
C PRO A 42 -12.51 7.26 3.98
N ILE A 43 -11.20 7.48 4.10
CA ILE A 43 -10.62 8.83 4.19
C ILE A 43 -10.68 9.50 2.81
N LEU A 44 -10.42 8.74 1.75
CA LEU A 44 -10.51 9.23 0.38
C LEU A 44 -11.95 9.52 -0.04
N ASP A 45 -12.92 8.77 0.50
CA ASP A 45 -14.35 8.98 0.24
C ASP A 45 -14.86 10.36 0.73
N GLU A 46 -14.11 11.05 1.61
CA GLU A 46 -14.43 12.42 2.03
C GLU A 46 -14.24 13.46 0.91
N VAL A 47 -13.41 13.15 -0.09
CA VAL A 47 -12.99 14.11 -1.12
C VAL A 47 -13.07 13.55 -2.56
N TYR A 48 -13.24 12.24 -2.73
CA TYR A 48 -13.32 11.57 -4.01
C TYR A 48 -14.42 10.52 -4.04
N GLU A 49 -15.06 10.41 -5.20
CA GLU A 49 -15.95 9.29 -5.50
C GLU A 49 -15.16 8.01 -5.81
N SER A 50 -15.78 6.86 -5.56
CA SER A 50 -15.14 5.53 -5.74
C SER A 50 -14.66 5.22 -7.17
N TYR A 51 -15.21 5.90 -8.19
CA TYR A 51 -14.81 5.73 -9.58
C TYR A 51 -13.57 6.56 -9.96
N GLN A 52 -13.20 7.56 -9.14
CA GLN A 52 -12.01 8.42 -9.33
C GLN A 52 -10.73 7.70 -8.88
N ARG A 53 -10.51 6.50 -9.43
CA ARG A 53 -9.47 5.58 -8.94
C ARG A 53 -8.07 6.12 -9.14
N GLU A 54 -7.81 6.79 -10.25
CA GLU A 54 -6.49 7.34 -10.57
C GLU A 54 -6.16 8.51 -9.64
N GLU A 55 -7.10 9.44 -9.45
CA GLU A 55 -6.94 10.59 -8.56
C GLU A 55 -6.76 10.18 -7.10
N ARG A 56 -7.48 9.14 -6.68
CA ARG A 56 -7.33 8.53 -5.36
C ARG A 56 -5.93 7.96 -5.15
N ILE A 57 -5.40 7.24 -6.14
CA ILE A 57 -4.03 6.68 -6.09
C ILE A 57 -3.01 7.82 -6.05
N ASP A 58 -3.16 8.84 -6.89
CA ASP A 58 -2.24 9.98 -6.94
C ASP A 58 -2.17 10.73 -5.60
N LEU A 59 -3.32 10.98 -4.96
CA LEU A 59 -3.33 11.59 -3.63
C LEU A 59 -2.58 10.73 -2.61
N VAL A 60 -2.84 9.41 -2.58
CA VAL A 60 -2.18 8.49 -1.64
C VAL A 60 -0.68 8.50 -1.86
N VAL A 61 -0.21 8.37 -3.10
CA VAL A 61 1.22 8.39 -3.43
C VAL A 61 1.85 9.71 -3.01
N HIS A 62 1.22 10.84 -3.31
CA HIS A 62 1.75 12.15 -2.94
C HIS A 62 1.83 12.33 -1.42
N ALA A 63 0.77 11.98 -0.69
CA ALA A 63 0.71 12.07 0.76
C ALA A 63 1.76 11.18 1.44
N VAL A 64 1.88 9.92 0.99
CA VAL A 64 2.87 8.97 1.52
C VAL A 64 4.29 9.44 1.22
N ARG A 65 4.59 9.90 0.00
CA ARG A 65 5.92 10.45 -0.35
C ARG A 65 6.29 11.64 0.53
N LYS A 66 5.37 12.61 0.68
CA LYS A 66 5.57 13.79 1.53
C LYS A 66 5.89 13.41 2.98
N GLU A 67 5.17 12.43 3.53
CA GLU A 67 5.38 11.95 4.90
C GLU A 67 6.69 11.18 5.05
N VAL A 68 7.05 10.33 4.08
CA VAL A 68 8.34 9.63 4.05
C VAL A 68 9.51 10.62 4.00
N ASP A 69 9.42 11.66 3.15
CA ASP A 69 10.45 12.68 3.02
C ASP A 69 10.57 13.55 4.29
N ARG A 70 9.45 13.82 4.97
CA ARG A 70 9.46 14.46 6.30
C ARG A 70 10.24 13.60 7.30
N ARG A 71 9.91 12.31 7.41
CA ARG A 71 10.58 11.38 8.34
C ARG A 71 12.06 11.22 8.05
N LYS A 72 12.45 11.10 6.78
CA LYS A 72 13.87 11.02 6.37
C LYS A 72 14.66 12.23 6.85
N ARG A 73 14.09 13.45 6.75
CA ARG A 73 14.71 14.67 7.26
C ARG A 73 14.87 14.63 8.77
N GLU A 74 13.82 14.21 9.49
CA GLU A 74 13.86 14.11 10.96
C GLU A 74 14.89 13.09 11.45
N THR A 75 14.97 11.92 10.82
CA THR A 75 15.96 10.89 11.18
C THR A 75 17.38 11.26 10.73
N GLY A 76 17.53 12.00 9.63
CA GLY A 76 18.83 12.44 9.11
C GLY A 76 19.45 13.60 9.90
N THR A 77 18.65 14.37 10.65
CA THR A 77 19.15 15.42 11.56
C THR A 77 19.66 14.85 12.90
N SER A 78 19.23 13.66 13.31
CA SER A 78 19.62 13.04 14.60
C SER A 78 21.00 12.38 14.61
N SER A 79 21.70 12.27 13.47
CA SER A 79 23.03 11.64 13.37
C SER A 79 24.22 12.62 13.41
N ASN A 80 23.99 13.91 13.71
CA ASN A 80 25.02 14.96 13.75
C ASN A 80 24.95 15.81 15.04
N GLY A 81 24.88 15.16 16.20
CA GLY A 81 24.90 15.80 17.52
C GLY A 81 25.72 15.01 18.53
#